data_AF-A0A7S4LQD0-F1
#
_entry.id   AF-A0A7S4LQD0-F1
#
_cell.length_a   1.000
_cell.length_b   1.000
_cell.length_c   1.000
_cell.angle_alpha   90.00
_cell.angle_beta   90.00
_cell.angle_gamma   90.00
#
_symmetry.space_group_name_H-M   'P 1'
#
loop_
_entity.id
_entity.type
_entity.pdbx_description
1 polymer ?
#
loop_
_entity_poly.entity_id
_entity_poly.type
_entity_poly.pdbx_seq_one_letter_code
_entity_poly.pdbx_strand_id
1 'polypeptide(L)'
;GLRSPYVKLWVHGITNVFFVMLVCFAAFDGSSGPFPVEAGEPGANRSWARRVLAVWAVAYILQEGVQHYNFWVCGRHALHIGQTCYDLSTYALFVGAEAAALGGHWLEAPLLSMGSLLAVFQLLPMLAYSSTLGPLWACTKKLFRDIGNFAVMLLVSLLAFTTALGAASVQGAPEVLEVVEINLWAIFGEFSQDPEGGVASTSPLLYKVVLLCAMLLNVVVLFNLLIAMMNTSYTAVFEKADLHRNAEHFLVVDAYQNLPHVPPPLNLVVFPLRMVRWAGQAASKPQKEVAKPPGQTVQALVAERKLAGAFQEVLAARRRTLPPAPYPEDRAHFLAQLADDPAGPCTCTDRELRLLISSPKRPHQFLVEACRQEVGAGFELSRGLPR
;
A
#
# COMPACT_ATOMS: atom_id res chain seq x y z
N GLY A 1 -5.37 -31.24 3.66
CA GLY A 1 -5.33 -30.33 2.51
C GLY A 1 -5.33 -28.86 2.93
N LEU A 2 -6.44 -28.36 3.47
CA LEU A 2 -6.71 -26.91 3.71
C LEU A 2 -5.83 -26.16 4.73
N ARG A 3 -4.85 -26.82 5.37
CA ARG A 3 -3.96 -26.16 6.33
C ARG A 3 -2.76 -25.47 5.69
N SER A 4 -2.46 -25.76 4.41
CA SER A 4 -1.34 -25.11 3.72
C SER A 4 -1.64 -23.63 3.47
N PRO A 5 -0.72 -22.70 3.81
CA PRO A 5 -0.92 -21.26 3.59
C PRO A 5 -1.11 -20.92 2.11
N TYR A 6 -0.50 -21.69 1.20
CA TYR A 6 -0.68 -21.54 -0.24
C TYR A 6 -2.13 -21.82 -0.67
N VAL A 7 -2.73 -22.88 -0.14
CA VAL A 7 -4.13 -23.21 -0.47
C VAL A 7 -5.05 -22.11 0.03
N LYS A 8 -4.80 -21.56 1.22
CA LYS A 8 -5.56 -20.39 1.72
C LYS A 8 -5.42 -19.20 0.79
N LEU A 9 -4.19 -18.84 0.42
CA LEU A 9 -3.90 -17.73 -0.48
C LEU A 9 -4.68 -17.86 -1.81
N TRP A 10 -4.62 -19.04 -2.44
CA TRP A 10 -5.35 -19.32 -3.68
C TRP A 10 -6.86 -19.24 -3.51
N VAL A 11 -7.39 -19.82 -2.43
CA VAL A 11 -8.84 -19.77 -2.14
C VAL A 11 -9.31 -18.33 -1.95
N HIS A 12 -8.58 -17.52 -1.17
CA HIS A 12 -8.88 -16.10 -0.99
C HIS A 12 -8.77 -15.30 -2.29
N GLY A 13 -7.75 -15.59 -3.12
CA GLY A 13 -7.61 -14.95 -4.43
C GLY A 13 -8.75 -15.28 -5.38
N ILE A 14 -9.17 -16.54 -5.44
CA ILE A 14 -10.32 -16.97 -6.22
C ILE A 14 -11.60 -16.28 -5.71
N THR A 15 -11.80 -16.16 -4.39
CA THR A 15 -12.97 -15.45 -3.87
C THR A 15 -12.97 -13.96 -4.22
N ASN A 16 -11.81 -13.30 -4.25
CA ASN A 16 -11.72 -11.91 -4.70
C ASN A 16 -12.07 -11.77 -6.19
N VAL A 17 -11.61 -12.70 -7.04
CA VAL A 17 -11.98 -12.73 -8.46
C VAL A 17 -13.50 -12.91 -8.63
N PHE A 18 -14.11 -13.83 -7.88
CA PHE A 18 -15.57 -13.99 -7.90
C PHE A 18 -16.31 -12.75 -7.38
N PHE A 19 -15.79 -12.08 -6.36
CA PHE A 19 -16.34 -10.83 -5.86
C PHE A 19 -16.33 -9.77 -6.96
N VAL A 20 -15.20 -9.56 -7.66
CA VAL A 20 -15.10 -8.60 -8.77
C VAL A 20 -16.01 -8.98 -9.94
N MET A 21 -16.12 -10.27 -10.28
CA MET A 21 -17.07 -10.73 -11.29
C MET A 21 -18.52 -10.42 -10.91
N LEU A 22 -18.87 -10.57 -9.63
CA LEU A 22 -20.19 -10.21 -9.12
C LEU A 22 -20.41 -8.69 -9.12
N VAL A 23 -19.38 -7.89 -8.86
CA VAL A 23 -19.42 -6.41 -9.00
C VAL A 23 -19.71 -6.03 -10.44
N CYS A 24 -18.97 -6.60 -11.41
CA CYS A 24 -19.23 -6.38 -12.83
C CYS A 24 -20.65 -6.80 -13.20
N PHE A 25 -21.10 -7.97 -12.75
CA PHE A 25 -22.47 -8.43 -12.99
C PHE A 25 -23.50 -7.44 -12.42
N ALA A 26 -23.34 -6.98 -11.18
CA ALA A 26 -24.25 -6.02 -10.56
C ALA A 26 -24.23 -4.62 -11.21
N ALA A 27 -23.12 -4.24 -11.84
CA ALA A 27 -23.00 -3.00 -12.60
C ALA A 27 -23.73 -3.07 -13.95
N PHE A 28 -23.74 -4.25 -14.59
CA PHE A 28 -24.40 -4.48 -15.89
C PHE A 28 -25.82 -5.03 -15.80
N ASP A 29 -26.26 -5.46 -14.61
CA ASP A 29 -27.63 -5.89 -14.36
C ASP A 29 -28.54 -4.65 -14.45
N GLY A 30 -29.00 -4.34 -15.68
CA GLY A 30 -29.75 -3.16 -16.12
C GLY A 30 -31.06 -2.85 -15.38
N SER A 31 -31.29 -3.51 -14.25
CA SER A 31 -32.23 -3.15 -13.18
C SER A 31 -32.00 -1.73 -12.62
N SER A 32 -30.83 -1.12 -12.80
CA SER A 32 -30.62 0.32 -12.57
C SER A 32 -30.90 1.14 -13.82
N GLY A 33 -32.17 1.33 -14.14
CA GLY A 33 -32.56 2.46 -14.96
C GLY A 33 -32.13 3.76 -14.28
N PRO A 34 -31.60 4.76 -15.01
CA PRO A 34 -31.07 6.01 -14.45
C PRO A 34 -32.16 6.98 -13.93
N PHE A 35 -33.42 6.56 -13.89
CA PHE A 35 -34.53 7.42 -13.55
C PHE A 35 -35.24 6.93 -12.29
N PRO A 36 -35.65 7.85 -11.39
CA PRO A 36 -36.63 7.50 -10.37
C PRO A 36 -37.87 6.98 -11.10
N VAL A 37 -38.10 5.68 -11.00
CA VAL A 37 -39.39 5.07 -11.33
C VAL A 37 -40.43 5.91 -10.60
N GLU A 38 -41.41 6.41 -11.35
CA GLU A 38 -42.51 7.22 -10.83
C GLU A 38 -43.01 6.63 -9.51
N ALA A 39 -43.16 7.50 -8.51
CA ALA A 39 -43.52 7.16 -7.15
C ALA A 39 -44.86 6.40 -7.12
N GLY A 40 -44.81 5.07 -7.15
CA GLY A 40 -46.02 4.25 -7.15
C GLY A 40 -45.80 2.75 -7.16
N GLU A 41 -44.75 2.26 -7.82
CA GLU A 41 -44.45 0.83 -7.84
C GLU A 41 -43.38 0.49 -6.78
N PRO A 42 -43.71 -0.25 -5.71
CA PRO A 42 -42.73 -0.65 -4.71
C PRO A 42 -41.60 -1.42 -5.40
N GLY A 43 -40.37 -0.88 -5.27
CA GLY A 43 -39.11 -1.37 -5.86
C GLY A 43 -38.76 -2.82 -5.48
N ALA A 44 -39.53 -3.76 -6.01
CA ALA A 44 -39.55 -5.16 -5.61
C ALA A 44 -38.52 -6.01 -6.36
N ASN A 45 -37.87 -5.46 -7.40
CA ASN A 45 -36.84 -6.18 -8.13
C ASN A 45 -35.47 -5.49 -8.02
N ARG A 46 -35.07 -5.17 -6.78
CA ARG A 46 -33.65 -4.89 -6.51
C ARG A 46 -32.85 -6.13 -6.87
N SER A 47 -31.82 -5.97 -7.70
CA SER A 47 -31.00 -7.10 -8.13
C SER A 47 -30.45 -7.84 -6.90
N TRP A 48 -30.78 -9.12 -6.82
CA TRP A 48 -30.28 -10.03 -5.77
C TRP A 48 -28.74 -9.96 -5.67
N ALA A 49 -28.07 -9.69 -6.79
CA ALA A 49 -26.62 -9.50 -6.88
C ALA A 49 -26.11 -8.39 -5.94
N ARG A 50 -26.81 -7.25 -5.82
CA ARG A 50 -26.42 -6.16 -4.91
C ARG A 50 -26.49 -6.58 -3.45
N ARG A 51 -27.56 -7.28 -3.07
CA ARG A 51 -27.70 -7.81 -1.69
C ARG A 51 -26.61 -8.81 -1.37
N VAL A 52 -26.28 -9.69 -2.32
CA VAL A 52 -25.18 -10.64 -2.17
C VAL A 52 -23.83 -9.90 -2.04
N LEU A 53 -23.59 -8.86 -2.84
CA LEU A 53 -22.38 -8.03 -2.72
C LEU A 53 -22.27 -7.34 -1.37
N ALA A 54 -23.36 -6.73 -0.87
CA ALA A 54 -23.37 -6.08 0.43
C ALA A 54 -23.07 -7.06 1.56
N VAL A 55 -23.69 -8.25 1.53
CA VAL A 55 -23.39 -9.33 2.48
C VAL A 55 -21.93 -9.76 2.39
N TRP A 56 -21.39 -9.92 1.19
CA TRP A 56 -19.99 -10.28 0.98
C TRP A 56 -19.04 -9.19 1.48
N ALA A 57 -19.34 -7.91 1.23
CA ALA A 57 -18.58 -6.76 1.72
C ALA A 57 -18.56 -6.72 3.25
N VAL A 58 -19.69 -6.98 3.94
CA VAL A 58 -19.73 -7.12 5.40
C VAL A 58 -18.82 -8.25 5.88
N ALA A 59 -18.81 -9.39 5.18
CA ALA A 59 -17.92 -10.51 5.52
C ALA A 59 -16.44 -10.10 5.45
N TYR A 60 -16.05 -9.33 4.43
CA TYR A 60 -14.69 -8.79 4.32
C TYR A 60 -14.37 -7.77 5.42
N ILE A 61 -15.28 -6.83 5.72
CA ILE A 61 -15.07 -5.84 6.80
C ILE A 61 -14.83 -6.54 8.14
N LEU A 62 -15.63 -7.56 8.47
CA LEU A 62 -15.44 -8.35 9.68
C LEU A 62 -14.11 -9.10 9.68
N GLN A 63 -13.73 -9.68 8.55
CA GLN A 63 -12.44 -10.35 8.41
C GLN A 63 -11.27 -9.39 8.61
N GLU A 64 -11.28 -8.22 7.96
CA GLU A 64 -10.26 -7.19 8.09
C GLU A 64 -10.22 -6.63 9.52
N GLY A 65 -11.37 -6.44 10.17
CA GLY A 65 -11.43 -6.03 11.57
C GLY A 65 -10.74 -7.02 12.53
N VAL A 66 -10.95 -8.32 12.32
CA VAL A 66 -10.28 -9.38 13.11
C VAL A 66 -8.79 -9.44 12.81
N GLN A 67 -8.39 -9.29 11.54
CA GLN A 67 -6.97 -9.24 11.17
C GLN A 67 -6.29 -8.02 11.80
N HIS A 68 -6.89 -6.85 11.69
CA HIS A 68 -6.38 -5.61 12.26
C HIS A 68 -6.23 -5.71 13.78
N TYR A 69 -7.22 -6.27 14.48
CA TYR A 69 -7.13 -6.53 15.92
C TYR A 69 -5.93 -7.40 16.28
N ASN A 70 -5.78 -8.55 15.61
CA ASN A 70 -4.65 -9.46 15.86
C ASN A 70 -3.30 -8.79 15.56
N PHE A 71 -3.24 -7.99 14.51
CA PHE A 71 -2.02 -7.34 14.05
C PHE A 71 -1.61 -6.17 14.95
N TRP A 72 -2.59 -5.41 15.47
CA TRP A 72 -2.40 -4.33 16.43
C TRP A 72 -1.83 -4.85 17.74
N VAL A 73 -2.36 -5.96 18.25
CA VAL A 73 -1.82 -6.64 19.45
C VAL A 73 -0.38 -7.15 19.24
N CYS A 74 0.01 -7.47 18.01
CA CYS A 74 1.34 -8.00 17.69
C CYS A 74 2.39 -6.94 17.27
N GLY A 75 2.02 -5.66 17.14
CA GLY A 75 2.95 -4.57 16.86
C GLY A 75 3.63 -4.57 15.48
N ARG A 76 3.09 -5.27 14.47
CA ARG A 76 3.74 -5.42 13.14
C ARG A 76 3.41 -4.31 12.13
N HIS A 77 3.23 -3.07 12.57
CA HIS A 77 2.39 -2.06 11.92
C HIS A 77 2.67 -1.61 10.47
N ALA A 78 3.89 -1.40 10.01
CA ALA A 78 4.07 -0.33 8.99
C ALA A 78 3.65 -0.64 7.53
N LEU A 79 3.79 -1.87 7.03
CA LEU A 79 3.68 -2.15 5.59
C LEU A 79 2.28 -2.54 5.10
N HIS A 80 1.39 -2.97 5.99
CA HIS A 80 0.05 -3.46 5.61
C HIS A 80 -1.06 -2.42 5.74
N ILE A 81 -0.83 -1.31 6.46
CA ILE A 81 -1.88 -0.31 6.75
C ILE A 81 -2.49 0.26 5.47
N GLY A 82 -1.67 0.61 4.48
CA GLY A 82 -2.17 1.21 3.23
C GLY A 82 -3.14 0.30 2.47
N GLN A 83 -2.79 -0.98 2.30
CA GLN A 83 -3.65 -1.95 1.61
C GLN A 83 -4.91 -2.26 2.43
N THR A 84 -4.77 -2.43 3.75
CA THR A 84 -5.93 -2.69 4.62
C THR A 84 -6.91 -1.52 4.63
N CYS A 85 -6.41 -0.27 4.66
CA CYS A 85 -7.26 0.92 4.54
C CYS A 85 -7.97 0.98 3.18
N TYR A 86 -7.26 0.63 2.10
CA TYR A 86 -7.82 0.56 0.75
C TYR A 86 -8.91 -0.51 0.60
N ASP A 87 -8.67 -1.70 1.15
CA ASP A 87 -9.63 -2.80 1.12
C ASP A 87 -10.86 -2.43 1.96
N LEU A 88 -10.66 -1.91 3.17
CA LEU A 88 -11.73 -1.48 4.06
C LEU A 88 -12.58 -0.36 3.44
N SER A 89 -11.97 0.65 2.81
CA SER A 89 -12.71 1.73 2.15
C SER A 89 -13.55 1.19 0.99
N THR A 90 -13.01 0.28 0.18
CA THR A 90 -13.73 -0.36 -0.92
C THR A 90 -14.98 -1.08 -0.43
N TYR A 91 -14.87 -1.93 0.60
CA TYR A 91 -16.03 -2.67 1.13
C TYR A 91 -17.03 -1.75 1.85
N ALA A 92 -16.55 -0.69 2.52
CA ALA A 92 -17.41 0.31 3.13
C ALA A 92 -18.26 1.05 2.09
N LEU A 93 -17.74 1.31 0.89
CA LEU A 93 -18.51 1.92 -0.21
C LEU A 93 -19.67 1.02 -0.65
N PHE A 94 -19.50 -0.30 -0.76
CA PHE A 94 -20.59 -1.21 -1.13
C PHE A 94 -21.67 -1.30 -0.05
N VAL A 95 -21.27 -1.34 1.24
CA VAL A 95 -22.24 -1.31 2.35
C VAL A 95 -22.96 0.04 2.40
N GLY A 96 -22.23 1.14 2.19
CA GLY A 96 -22.79 2.48 2.11
C GLY A 96 -23.76 2.66 0.94
N ALA A 97 -23.46 2.07 -0.22
CA ALA A 97 -24.35 2.08 -1.38
C ALA A 97 -25.67 1.36 -1.09
N GLU A 98 -25.63 0.17 -0.47
CA GLU A 98 -26.86 -0.56 -0.09
C GLU A 98 -27.65 0.18 1.00
N ALA A 99 -26.97 0.79 1.98
CA ALA A 99 -27.63 1.62 2.99
C ALA A 99 -28.29 2.86 2.37
N ALA A 100 -27.61 3.53 1.44
CA ALA A 100 -28.17 4.65 0.66
C ALA A 100 -29.38 4.20 -0.16
N ALA A 101 -29.31 3.03 -0.81
CA ALA A 101 -30.42 2.45 -1.56
C ALA A 101 -31.64 2.15 -0.66
N LEU A 102 -31.43 1.63 0.55
CA LEU A 102 -32.50 1.39 1.53
C LEU A 102 -33.17 2.70 1.99
N GLY A 103 -32.39 3.77 2.11
CA GLY A 103 -32.89 5.11 2.45
C GLY A 103 -33.42 5.94 1.28
N GLY A 104 -33.30 5.45 0.04
CA GLY A 104 -33.65 6.23 -1.17
C GLY A 104 -32.77 7.46 -1.40
N HIS A 105 -31.50 7.41 -0.95
CA HIS A 105 -30.55 8.50 -1.10
C HIS A 105 -29.89 8.49 -2.49
N TRP A 106 -29.68 9.68 -3.06
CA TRP A 106 -28.99 9.90 -4.35
C TRP A 106 -27.53 9.43 -4.37
N LEU A 107 -26.93 9.17 -3.20
CA LEU A 107 -25.56 8.69 -3.06
C LEU A 107 -25.36 7.23 -3.47
N GLU A 108 -26.41 6.45 -3.70
CA GLU A 108 -26.31 5.04 -4.09
C GLU A 108 -25.40 4.83 -5.32
N ALA A 109 -25.70 5.52 -6.43
CA ALA A 109 -25.00 5.30 -7.69
C ALA A 109 -23.52 5.75 -7.64
N PRO A 110 -23.16 6.93 -7.10
CA PRO A 110 -21.76 7.32 -6.92
C PRO A 110 -20.96 6.39 -6.01
N LEU A 111 -21.56 5.90 -4.91
CA LEU A 111 -20.88 4.98 -4.00
C LEU A 111 -20.63 3.63 -4.67
N LEU A 112 -21.62 3.12 -5.41
CA LEU A 112 -21.49 1.86 -6.16
C LEU A 112 -20.46 1.97 -7.29
N SER A 113 -20.42 3.08 -8.03
CA SER A 113 -19.46 3.27 -9.13
C SER A 113 -18.03 3.39 -8.61
N MET A 114 -17.81 4.18 -7.56
CA MET A 114 -16.51 4.29 -6.90
C MET A 114 -16.08 2.96 -6.30
N GLY A 115 -16.97 2.26 -5.59
CA GLY A 115 -16.68 0.93 -5.04
C GLY A 115 -16.32 -0.08 -6.12
N SER A 116 -16.98 -0.02 -7.28
CA SER A 116 -16.70 -0.90 -8.41
C SER A 116 -15.31 -0.66 -9.02
N LEU A 117 -14.93 0.61 -9.19
CA LEU A 117 -13.58 0.99 -9.64
C LEU A 117 -12.51 0.44 -8.69
N LEU A 118 -12.68 0.67 -7.38
CA LEU A 118 -11.71 0.22 -6.38
C LEU A 118 -11.64 -1.31 -6.27
N ALA A 119 -12.77 -2.02 -6.42
CA ALA A 119 -12.82 -3.47 -6.38
C ALA A 119 -11.96 -4.11 -7.49
N VAL A 120 -11.95 -3.56 -8.70
CA VAL A 120 -11.10 -4.08 -9.79
C VAL A 120 -9.62 -3.98 -9.45
N PHE A 121 -9.21 -2.85 -8.88
CA PHE A 121 -7.82 -2.62 -8.47
C PHE A 121 -7.37 -3.50 -7.29
N GLN A 122 -8.30 -4.08 -6.50
CA GLN A 122 -7.96 -5.10 -5.49
C GLN A 122 -7.36 -6.39 -6.07
N LEU A 123 -7.44 -6.58 -7.39
CA LEU A 123 -6.77 -7.71 -8.06
C LEU A 123 -5.28 -7.45 -8.28
N LEU A 124 -4.82 -6.19 -8.22
CA LEU A 124 -3.40 -5.85 -8.48
C LEU A 124 -2.43 -6.54 -7.50
N PRO A 125 -2.69 -6.63 -6.17
CA PRO A 125 -1.84 -7.37 -5.26
C PRO A 125 -1.66 -8.85 -5.62
N MET A 126 -2.60 -9.47 -6.34
CA MET A 126 -2.45 -10.87 -6.81
C MET A 126 -1.35 -11.01 -7.85
N LEU A 127 -1.02 -9.94 -8.60
CA LEU A 127 0.07 -9.93 -9.56
C LEU A 127 1.43 -10.18 -8.89
N ALA A 128 1.58 -9.80 -7.62
CA ALA A 128 2.76 -10.05 -6.79
C ALA A 128 3.17 -11.54 -6.76
N TYR A 129 2.19 -12.44 -6.88
CA TYR A 129 2.43 -13.88 -6.79
C TYR A 129 3.03 -14.45 -8.08
N SER A 130 2.62 -13.95 -9.25
CA SER A 130 3.11 -14.45 -10.53
C SER A 130 4.61 -14.19 -10.68
N SER A 131 5.40 -15.18 -11.10
CA SER A 131 6.87 -15.05 -11.24
C SER A 131 7.29 -13.92 -12.18
N THR A 132 6.46 -13.63 -13.18
CA THR A 132 6.72 -12.62 -14.21
C THR A 132 6.23 -11.22 -13.84
N LEU A 133 5.02 -11.07 -13.28
CA LEU A 133 4.45 -9.74 -12.98
C LEU A 133 4.76 -9.27 -11.56
N GLY A 134 5.22 -10.15 -10.67
CA GLY A 134 5.51 -9.77 -9.29
C GLY A 134 6.63 -8.75 -9.14
N PRO A 135 7.79 -8.90 -9.82
CA PRO A 135 8.83 -7.88 -9.82
C PRO A 135 8.32 -6.53 -10.38
N LEU A 136 7.50 -6.57 -11.43
CA LEU A 136 6.89 -5.37 -12.02
C LEU A 136 5.99 -4.66 -11.00
N TRP A 137 5.11 -5.39 -10.33
CA TRP A 137 4.23 -4.85 -9.29
C TRP A 137 5.01 -4.23 -8.11
N ALA A 138 6.06 -4.92 -7.64
CA ALA A 138 6.94 -4.39 -6.59
C ALA A 138 7.60 -3.07 -7.02
N CYS A 139 8.04 -2.97 -8.27
CA CYS A 139 8.55 -1.72 -8.83
C CYS A 139 7.46 -0.63 -8.88
N THR A 140 6.26 -0.96 -9.37
CA THR A 140 5.14 -0.01 -9.48
C THR A 140 4.79 0.62 -8.13
N LYS A 141 4.71 -0.16 -7.04
CA LYS A 141 4.44 0.38 -5.70
C LYS A 141 5.47 1.42 -5.25
N LYS A 142 6.74 1.20 -5.61
CA LYS A 142 7.82 2.12 -5.26
C LYS A 142 7.76 3.40 -6.11
N LEU A 143 7.42 3.27 -7.39
CA LEU A 143 7.19 4.40 -8.29
C LEU A 143 6.00 5.25 -7.86
N PHE A 144 4.93 4.67 -7.31
CA PHE A 144 3.78 5.43 -6.80
C PHE A 144 4.16 6.44 -5.71
N ARG A 145 5.16 6.13 -4.88
CA ARG A 145 5.66 7.08 -3.88
C ARG A 145 6.37 8.26 -4.53
N ASP A 146 7.15 8.01 -5.57
CA ASP A 146 7.84 9.07 -6.31
C ASP A 146 6.82 9.95 -7.07
N ILE A 147 5.79 9.32 -7.65
CA ILE A 147 4.62 10.02 -8.22
C ILE A 147 3.93 10.86 -7.14
N GLY A 148 3.78 10.36 -5.92
CA GLY A 148 3.20 11.11 -4.80
C GLY A 148 4.01 12.37 -4.45
N ASN A 149 5.33 12.26 -4.37
CA ASN A 149 6.21 13.41 -4.14
C ASN A 149 6.10 14.44 -5.28
N PHE A 150 6.02 13.96 -6.52
CA PHE A 150 5.83 14.83 -7.69
C PHE A 150 4.44 15.48 -7.70
N ALA A 151 3.40 14.78 -7.29
CA ALA A 151 2.04 15.30 -7.22
C ALA A 151 1.94 16.51 -6.28
N VAL A 152 2.79 16.60 -5.24
CA VAL A 152 2.90 17.80 -4.40
C VAL A 152 3.40 19.00 -5.20
N MET A 153 4.44 18.82 -6.03
CA MET A 153 4.93 19.89 -6.92
C MET A 153 3.88 20.31 -7.95
N LEU A 154 3.18 19.33 -8.54
CA LEU A 154 2.07 19.59 -9.45
C LEU A 154 0.93 20.36 -8.77
N LEU A 155 0.58 20.00 -7.54
CA LEU A 155 -0.47 20.69 -6.77
C LEU A 155 -0.11 22.14 -6.48
N VAL A 156 1.15 22.42 -6.10
CA VAL A 156 1.63 23.80 -5.89
C VAL A 156 1.53 24.60 -7.19
N SER A 157 1.92 24.01 -8.32
CA SER A 157 1.81 24.64 -9.63
C SER A 157 0.34 24.90 -10.02
N LEU A 158 -0.54 23.90 -9.86
CA LEU A 158 -1.97 24.03 -10.13
C LEU A 158 -2.59 25.16 -9.33
N LEU A 159 -2.32 25.24 -8.02
CA LEU A 159 -2.81 26.33 -7.17
C LEU A 159 -2.31 27.70 -7.64
N ALA A 160 -1.02 27.82 -7.99
CA ALA A 160 -0.46 29.07 -8.51
C ALA A 160 -1.17 29.53 -9.80
N PHE A 161 -1.34 28.63 -10.78
CA PHE A 161 -2.00 28.98 -12.03
C PHE A 161 -3.50 29.17 -11.88
N THR A 162 -4.18 28.44 -10.99
CA THR A 162 -5.59 28.68 -10.68
C THR A 162 -5.79 30.08 -10.10
N THR A 163 -4.93 30.53 -9.18
CA THR A 163 -5.02 31.90 -8.66
C THR A 163 -4.75 32.96 -9.73
N ALA A 164 -3.79 32.72 -10.63
CA ALA A 164 -3.48 33.64 -11.73
C ALA A 164 -4.61 33.71 -12.78
N LEU A 165 -5.22 32.57 -13.14
CA LEU A 165 -6.34 32.50 -14.07
C LEU A 165 -7.61 33.12 -13.47
N GLY A 166 -7.88 32.86 -12.19
CA GLY A 166 -8.99 33.50 -11.46
C GLY A 166 -8.85 35.02 -11.43
N ALA A 167 -7.64 35.53 -11.19
CA ALA A 167 -7.37 36.97 -11.22
C ALA A 167 -7.47 37.60 -12.62
N ALA A 168 -7.27 36.82 -13.69
CA ALA A 168 -7.37 37.29 -15.08
C ALA A 168 -8.81 37.28 -15.64
N SER A 169 -9.77 36.72 -14.90
CA SER A 169 -11.20 36.67 -15.27
C SER A 169 -11.95 37.95 -14.85
N VAL A 170 -12.97 38.38 -15.62
CA VAL A 170 -13.69 39.67 -15.38
C VAL A 170 -15.14 39.52 -14.96
N GLN A 171 -15.83 38.47 -15.38
CA GLN A 171 -17.28 38.36 -15.17
C GLN A 171 -17.62 37.50 -13.96
N GLY A 172 -17.86 38.17 -12.83
CA GLY A 172 -18.01 37.50 -11.54
C GLY A 172 -16.71 36.82 -11.15
N ALA A 173 -16.43 36.63 -9.86
CA ALA A 173 -15.38 35.67 -9.53
C ALA A 173 -15.92 34.29 -9.95
N PRO A 174 -15.39 33.64 -11.00
CA PRO A 174 -15.74 32.25 -11.25
C PRO A 174 -15.49 31.47 -9.96
N GLU A 175 -16.34 30.49 -9.69
CA GLU A 175 -16.14 29.66 -8.51
C GLU A 175 -14.73 29.05 -8.61
N VAL A 176 -13.97 29.08 -7.50
CA VAL A 176 -12.59 28.59 -7.50
C VAL A 176 -12.50 27.18 -8.08
N LEU A 177 -13.53 26.37 -7.86
CA LEU A 177 -13.64 25.01 -8.38
C LEU A 177 -13.68 24.95 -9.91
N GLU A 178 -14.37 25.88 -10.58
CA GLU A 178 -14.46 25.95 -12.04
C GLU A 178 -13.09 26.27 -12.65
N VAL A 179 -12.35 27.20 -12.04
CA VAL A 179 -10.99 27.55 -12.50
C VAL A 179 -10.01 26.40 -12.24
N VAL A 180 -10.17 25.66 -11.14
CA VAL A 180 -9.39 24.43 -10.88
C VAL A 180 -9.69 23.38 -11.95
N GLU A 181 -10.96 23.18 -12.30
CA GLU A 181 -11.39 22.21 -13.29
C GLU A 181 -10.79 22.53 -14.67
N ILE A 182 -10.90 23.77 -15.15
CA ILE A 182 -10.30 24.21 -16.42
C ILE A 182 -8.79 23.97 -16.42
N ASN A 183 -8.11 24.32 -15.34
CA ASN A 183 -6.65 24.14 -15.22
C ASN A 183 -6.25 22.66 -15.17
N LEU A 184 -7.09 21.80 -14.58
CA LEU A 184 -6.85 20.36 -14.52
C LEU A 184 -7.05 19.70 -15.89
N TRP A 185 -8.14 20.00 -16.59
CA TRP A 185 -8.40 19.47 -17.94
C TRP A 185 -7.38 19.98 -18.96
N ALA A 186 -6.88 21.20 -18.79
CA ALA A 186 -5.80 21.75 -19.61
C ALA A 186 -4.51 20.90 -19.58
N ILE A 187 -4.21 20.20 -18.48
CA ILE A 187 -3.07 19.26 -18.42
C ILE A 187 -3.25 18.09 -19.38
N PHE A 188 -4.50 17.66 -19.60
CA PHE A 188 -4.84 16.58 -20.53
C PHE A 188 -5.05 17.07 -21.98
N GLY A 189 -4.92 18.37 -22.22
CA GLY A 189 -5.14 18.98 -23.54
C GLY A 189 -6.61 19.18 -23.90
N GLU A 190 -7.52 18.97 -22.95
CA GLU A 190 -8.95 19.23 -23.12
C GLU A 190 -9.28 20.61 -22.56
N PHE A 191 -9.51 21.57 -23.45
CA PHE A 191 -9.98 22.90 -23.09
C PHE A 191 -10.81 23.47 -24.25
N SER A 192 -11.95 24.07 -23.93
CA SER A 192 -12.74 24.78 -24.92
C SER A 192 -12.02 26.08 -25.29
N GLN A 193 -11.70 26.23 -26.58
CA GLN A 193 -11.16 27.48 -27.12
C GLN A 193 -12.27 28.51 -27.43
N ASP A 194 -13.54 28.10 -27.35
CA ASP A 194 -14.68 28.91 -27.73
C ASP A 194 -15.15 29.82 -26.58
N PRO A 195 -15.07 31.15 -26.73
CA PRO A 195 -15.49 32.12 -25.73
C PRO A 195 -17.02 32.34 -25.71
N GLU A 196 -17.81 31.63 -26.51
CA GLU A 196 -19.26 31.87 -26.61
C GLU A 196 -20.06 31.38 -25.38
N GLY A 197 -19.43 30.63 -24.46
CA GLY A 197 -20.09 30.08 -23.27
C GLY A 197 -19.39 30.27 -21.91
N GLY A 198 -18.22 30.92 -21.81
CA GLY A 198 -17.46 30.87 -20.56
C GLY A 198 -16.50 32.02 -20.35
N VAL A 199 -16.71 32.74 -19.24
CA VAL A 199 -15.80 33.70 -18.59
C VAL A 199 -15.25 34.81 -19.52
N ALA A 200 -15.96 35.94 -19.62
CA ALA A 200 -15.35 37.13 -20.23
C ALA A 200 -14.09 37.55 -19.43
N SER A 201 -12.97 37.72 -20.13
CA SER A 201 -11.67 38.13 -19.57
C SER A 201 -11.38 39.60 -19.88
N THR A 202 -10.64 40.29 -19.01
CA THR A 202 -10.34 41.74 -19.15
C THR A 202 -9.42 41.98 -20.33
N SER A 203 -8.52 41.00 -20.50
CA SER A 203 -7.49 40.96 -21.49
C SER A 203 -7.40 39.52 -21.99
N PRO A 204 -8.14 39.18 -23.08
CA PRO A 204 -8.16 37.81 -23.61
C PRO A 204 -6.76 37.32 -24.00
N LEU A 205 -5.86 38.24 -24.34
CA LEU A 205 -4.45 37.93 -24.56
C LEU A 205 -3.75 37.45 -23.28
N LEU A 206 -3.92 38.14 -22.15
CA LEU A 206 -3.25 37.78 -20.89
C LEU A 206 -3.75 36.43 -20.38
N TYR A 207 -5.05 36.18 -20.46
CA TYR A 207 -5.64 34.89 -20.10
C TYR A 207 -5.02 33.75 -20.94
N LYS A 208 -4.96 33.92 -22.26
CA LYS A 208 -4.33 32.95 -23.18
C LYS A 208 -2.84 32.75 -22.88
N VAL A 209 -2.12 33.81 -22.54
CA VAL A 209 -0.68 33.73 -22.18
C VAL A 209 -0.48 32.99 -20.86
N VAL A 210 -1.28 33.27 -19.83
CA VAL A 210 -1.20 32.58 -18.54
C VAL A 210 -1.52 31.09 -18.72
N LEU A 211 -2.55 30.76 -19.49
CA LEU A 211 -2.91 29.38 -19.82
C LEU A 211 -1.79 28.67 -20.60
N LEU A 212 -1.19 29.34 -21.58
CA LEU A 212 -0.05 28.82 -22.33
C LEU A 212 1.15 28.53 -21.42
N CYS A 213 1.46 29.45 -20.48
CA CYS A 213 2.51 29.25 -19.49
C CYS A 213 2.19 28.07 -18.55
N ALA A 214 0.94 27.92 -18.13
CA ALA A 214 0.50 26.80 -17.31
C ALA A 214 0.70 25.46 -18.03
N MET A 215 0.32 25.36 -19.30
CA MET A 215 0.52 24.16 -20.11
C MET A 215 2.01 23.86 -20.34
N LEU A 216 2.81 24.88 -20.68
CA LEU A 216 4.24 24.69 -20.89
C LEU A 216 4.92 24.21 -19.61
N LEU A 217 4.58 24.78 -18.46
CA LEU A 217 5.15 24.36 -17.20
C LEU A 217 4.65 22.97 -16.77
N ASN A 218 3.33 22.73 -16.75
CA ASN A 218 2.77 21.48 -16.22
C ASN A 218 2.99 20.28 -17.17
N VAL A 219 2.76 20.47 -18.47
CA VAL A 219 2.83 19.38 -19.45
C VAL A 219 4.25 19.23 -19.99
N VAL A 220 4.91 20.31 -20.40
CA VAL A 220 6.22 20.17 -21.05
C VAL A 220 7.33 20.04 -20.01
N VAL A 221 7.37 20.88 -18.98
CA VAL A 221 8.48 20.86 -18.02
C VAL A 221 8.28 19.77 -16.97
N LEU A 222 7.18 19.84 -16.20
CA LEU A 222 6.97 18.96 -15.06
C LEU A 222 6.81 17.50 -15.49
N PHE A 223 6.04 17.20 -16.54
CA PHE A 223 5.89 15.81 -17.00
C PHE A 223 7.20 15.19 -17.48
N ASN A 224 8.04 15.95 -18.19
CA ASN A 224 9.37 15.49 -18.61
C ASN A 224 10.30 15.21 -17.43
N LEU A 225 10.24 16.05 -16.39
CA LEU A 225 10.97 15.80 -15.15
C LEU A 225 10.45 14.57 -14.40
N LEU A 226 9.13 14.33 -14.38
CA LEU A 226 8.54 13.12 -13.79
C LEU A 226 9.03 11.87 -14.52
N ILE A 227 9.01 11.87 -15.86
CA ILE A 227 9.51 10.73 -16.65
C ILE A 227 10.99 10.48 -16.35
N ALA A 228 11.82 11.53 -16.31
CA ALA A 228 13.24 11.40 -16.01
C ALA A 228 13.47 10.80 -14.60
N MET A 229 12.75 11.30 -13.59
CA MET A 229 12.83 10.79 -12.22
C MET A 229 12.37 9.33 -12.13
N MET A 230 11.23 9.00 -12.74
CA MET A 230 10.71 7.63 -12.75
C MET A 230 11.67 6.68 -13.47
N ASN A 231 12.35 7.10 -14.53
CA ASN A 231 13.31 6.25 -15.23
C ASN A 231 14.50 5.87 -14.33
N THR A 232 15.10 6.84 -13.65
CA THR A 232 16.20 6.59 -12.71
C THR A 232 15.76 5.76 -11.51
N SER A 233 14.58 6.03 -10.95
CA SER A 233 14.02 5.22 -9.86
C SER A 233 13.69 3.81 -10.32
N TYR A 234 13.11 3.65 -11.51
CA TYR A 234 12.73 2.36 -12.06
C TYR A 234 13.94 1.44 -12.22
N THR A 235 15.02 1.91 -12.85
CA THR A 235 16.23 1.08 -13.04
C THR A 235 16.83 0.65 -11.70
N ALA A 236 16.98 1.57 -10.75
CA ALA A 236 17.52 1.29 -9.42
C ALA A 236 16.67 0.29 -8.61
N VAL A 237 15.34 0.31 -8.79
CA VAL A 237 14.44 -0.62 -8.10
C VAL A 237 14.37 -1.96 -8.81
N PHE A 238 14.40 -1.97 -10.14
CA PHE A 238 14.32 -3.17 -10.96
C PHE A 238 15.50 -4.12 -10.70
N GLU A 239 16.72 -3.57 -10.53
CA GLU A 239 17.92 -4.36 -10.18
C GLU A 239 17.75 -5.18 -8.89
N LYS A 240 16.92 -4.72 -7.96
CA LYS A 240 16.66 -5.38 -6.66
C LYS A 240 15.26 -6.00 -6.60
N ALA A 241 14.53 -6.06 -7.71
CA ALA A 241 13.11 -6.41 -7.69
C ALA A 241 12.86 -7.85 -7.23
N ASP A 242 13.73 -8.80 -7.57
CA ASP A 242 13.62 -10.19 -7.12
C ASP A 242 13.75 -10.33 -5.61
N LEU A 243 14.68 -9.57 -5.00
CA LEU A 243 14.83 -9.54 -3.55
C LEU A 243 13.58 -8.97 -2.88
N HIS A 244 13.05 -7.86 -3.39
CA HIS A 244 11.84 -7.23 -2.85
C HIS A 244 10.63 -8.16 -2.99
N ARG A 245 10.46 -8.77 -4.16
CA ARG A 245 9.41 -9.77 -4.43
C ARG A 245 9.50 -10.93 -3.44
N ASN A 246 10.68 -11.50 -3.24
CA ASN A 246 10.86 -12.64 -2.33
C ASN A 246 10.55 -12.25 -0.87
N ALA A 247 10.98 -11.06 -0.44
CA ALA A 247 10.66 -10.54 0.88
C ALA A 247 9.14 -10.33 1.06
N GLU A 248 8.47 -9.73 0.08
CA GLU A 248 7.02 -9.54 0.09
C GLU A 248 6.26 -10.87 0.09
N HIS A 249 6.69 -11.81 -0.75
CA HIS A 249 6.10 -13.15 -0.81
C HIS A 249 6.20 -13.86 0.54
N PHE A 250 7.35 -13.77 1.22
CA PHE A 250 7.51 -14.32 2.56
C PHE A 250 6.55 -13.69 3.57
N LEU A 251 6.41 -12.36 3.58
CA LEU A 251 5.50 -11.64 4.46
C LEU A 251 4.04 -12.01 4.23
N VAL A 252 3.63 -12.13 2.96
CA VAL A 252 2.29 -12.59 2.60
C VAL A 252 2.05 -14.01 3.09
N VAL A 253 2.95 -14.95 2.80
CA VAL A 253 2.80 -16.33 3.25
C VAL A 253 2.68 -16.40 4.78
N ASP A 254 3.49 -15.64 5.52
CA ASP A 254 3.41 -15.54 6.99
C ASP A 254 2.05 -14.99 7.47
N ALA A 255 1.53 -13.94 6.82
CA ALA A 255 0.19 -13.41 7.14
C ALA A 255 -0.90 -14.47 6.95
N TYR A 256 -0.85 -15.25 5.86
CA TYR A 256 -1.82 -16.31 5.57
C TYR A 256 -1.72 -17.52 6.50
N GLN A 257 -0.61 -17.73 7.22
CA GLN A 257 -0.53 -18.77 8.24
C GLN A 257 -1.55 -18.53 9.36
N ASN A 258 -1.69 -17.27 9.79
CA ASN A 258 -2.53 -16.87 10.92
C ASN A 258 -3.99 -16.53 10.52
N LEU A 259 -4.29 -16.44 9.21
CA LEU A 259 -5.63 -16.18 8.72
C LEU A 259 -6.61 -17.32 9.02
N PRO A 260 -7.91 -17.01 9.22
CA PRO A 260 -8.97 -18.02 9.23
C PRO A 260 -8.91 -18.88 7.97
N HIS A 261 -9.31 -20.15 8.10
CA HIS A 261 -9.27 -21.09 6.98
C HIS A 261 -10.44 -20.91 6.00
N VAL A 262 -11.40 -20.06 6.35
CA VAL A 262 -12.69 -19.93 5.67
C VAL A 262 -12.70 -18.58 4.96
N PRO A 263 -12.80 -18.55 3.63
CA PRO A 263 -12.84 -17.30 2.89
C PRO A 263 -14.19 -16.59 3.07
N PRO A 264 -14.26 -15.28 2.81
CA PRO A 264 -15.53 -14.58 2.60
C PRO A 264 -16.27 -15.17 1.38
N PRO A 265 -17.60 -15.32 1.41
CA PRO A 265 -18.56 -14.90 2.42
C PRO A 265 -18.82 -15.95 3.52
N LEU A 266 -18.30 -17.17 3.37
CA LEU A 266 -18.56 -18.30 4.28
C LEU A 266 -18.16 -18.03 5.74
N ASN A 267 -17.27 -17.06 5.94
CA ASN A 267 -16.83 -16.61 7.26
C ASN A 267 -17.98 -16.02 8.11
N LEU A 268 -19.03 -15.47 7.49
CA LEU A 268 -20.20 -14.93 8.18
C LEU A 268 -20.93 -15.95 9.05
N VAL A 269 -20.93 -17.23 8.68
CA VAL A 269 -21.59 -18.29 9.47
C VAL A 269 -20.69 -18.72 10.64
N VAL A 270 -19.38 -18.70 10.44
CA VAL A 270 -18.41 -19.24 11.40
C VAL A 270 -18.11 -18.25 12.53
N PHE A 271 -18.06 -16.95 12.24
CA PHE A 271 -17.81 -15.91 13.24
C PHE A 271 -18.82 -15.88 14.41
N PRO A 272 -20.15 -15.81 14.19
CA PRO A 272 -21.11 -15.77 15.28
C PRO A 272 -21.08 -17.06 16.10
N LEU A 273 -20.89 -18.23 15.48
CA LEU A 273 -20.73 -19.50 16.21
C LEU A 273 -19.50 -19.49 17.12
N ARG A 274 -18.40 -18.87 16.69
CA ARG A 274 -17.20 -18.68 17.53
C ARG A 274 -17.44 -17.69 18.65
N MET A 275 -18.13 -16.59 18.39
CA MET A 275 -18.46 -15.59 19.42
C MET A 275 -19.36 -16.18 20.50
N VAL A 276 -20.38 -16.94 20.14
CA VAL A 276 -21.27 -17.62 21.11
C VAL A 276 -20.48 -18.63 21.95
N ARG A 277 -19.59 -19.42 21.33
CA ARG A 277 -18.71 -20.34 22.07
C ARG A 277 -17.74 -19.61 22.99
N TRP A 278 -17.15 -18.51 22.53
CA TRP A 278 -16.24 -17.68 23.31
C TRP A 278 -16.97 -17.06 24.51
N ALA A 279 -18.15 -16.49 24.31
CA ALA A 279 -18.99 -15.96 25.38
C ALA A 279 -19.37 -17.06 26.39
N GLY A 280 -19.73 -18.26 25.90
CA GLY A 280 -20.01 -19.42 26.75
C GLY A 280 -18.80 -19.94 27.53
N GLN A 281 -17.58 -19.82 26.96
CA GLN A 281 -16.33 -20.20 27.63
C GLN A 281 -15.85 -19.13 28.62
N ALA A 282 -16.00 -17.85 28.29
CA ALA A 282 -15.72 -16.73 29.18
C ALA A 282 -16.64 -16.75 30.41
N ALA A 283 -17.88 -17.22 30.25
CA ALA A 283 -18.82 -17.41 31.35
C ALA A 283 -18.53 -18.67 32.21
N SER A 284 -17.72 -19.63 31.73
CA SER A 284 -17.64 -20.96 32.35
C SER A 284 -16.31 -21.36 32.99
N LYS A 285 -15.23 -20.56 32.96
CA LYS A 285 -14.00 -20.94 33.71
C LYS A 285 -13.18 -19.80 34.35
N PRO A 286 -12.76 -19.97 35.63
CA PRO A 286 -11.60 -19.30 36.20
C PRO A 286 -10.30 -19.85 35.59
N GLN A 287 -9.33 -18.96 35.44
CA GLN A 287 -8.01 -19.16 34.84
C GLN A 287 -7.24 -20.29 35.55
N LYS A 288 -7.20 -21.50 34.96
CA LYS A 288 -6.17 -22.49 35.28
C LYS A 288 -4.98 -22.22 34.38
N GLU A 289 -3.90 -21.74 34.98
CA GLU A 289 -2.57 -21.62 34.38
C GLU A 289 -2.17 -22.98 33.79
N VAL A 290 -2.23 -23.10 32.47
CA VAL A 290 -1.77 -24.29 31.76
C VAL A 290 -0.25 -24.20 31.69
N ALA A 291 0.43 -24.95 32.57
CA ALA A 291 1.88 -25.13 32.52
C ALA A 291 2.29 -25.64 31.13
N LYS A 292 3.17 -24.88 30.47
CA LYS A 292 3.69 -25.15 29.13
C LYS A 292 4.41 -26.52 29.11
N PRO A 293 4.13 -27.43 28.16
CA PRO A 293 4.72 -28.77 28.17
C PRO A 293 6.25 -28.68 28.00
N PRO A 294 7.04 -29.37 28.85
CA PRO A 294 8.50 -29.21 28.91
C PRO A 294 9.23 -29.56 27.61
N GLY A 295 8.63 -30.39 26.73
CA GLY A 295 9.23 -30.81 25.45
C GLY A 295 9.24 -29.77 24.33
N GLN A 296 8.30 -28.81 24.31
CA GLN A 296 8.27 -27.76 23.27
C GLN A 296 9.42 -26.76 23.43
N THR A 297 9.86 -26.53 24.67
CA THR A 297 11.01 -25.68 24.99
C THR A 297 12.32 -26.25 24.48
N VAL A 298 12.50 -27.58 24.57
CA VAL A 298 13.73 -28.25 24.13
C VAL A 298 13.86 -28.24 22.60
N GLN A 299 12.77 -28.49 21.87
CA GLN A 299 12.79 -28.42 20.40
C GLN A 299 13.04 -27.00 19.88
N ALA A 300 12.46 -25.99 20.53
CA ALA A 300 12.74 -24.59 20.21
C ALA A 300 14.22 -24.24 20.44
N LEU A 301 14.80 -24.68 21.56
CA LEU A 301 16.23 -24.49 21.88
C LEU A 301 17.16 -25.22 20.88
N VAL A 302 16.79 -26.42 20.43
CA VAL A 302 17.55 -27.16 19.41
C VAL A 302 17.48 -26.44 18.05
N ALA A 303 16.32 -25.91 17.68
CA ALA A 303 16.17 -25.11 16.45
C ALA A 303 16.99 -23.82 16.51
N GLU A 304 16.98 -23.10 17.64
CA GLU A 304 17.82 -21.91 17.84
C GLU A 304 19.32 -22.22 17.73
N ARG A 305 19.79 -23.35 18.29
CA ARG A 305 21.19 -23.78 18.15
C ARG A 305 21.58 -24.08 16.71
N LYS A 306 20.70 -24.73 15.94
CA LYS A 306 20.94 -24.99 14.51
C LYS A 306 21.01 -23.70 13.69
N LEU A 307 20.13 -22.74 14.00
CA LEU A 307 20.15 -21.41 13.36
C LEU A 307 21.44 -20.65 13.68
N ALA A 308 21.90 -20.69 14.94
CA ALA A 308 23.15 -20.07 15.36
C ALA A 308 24.37 -20.70 14.66
N GLY A 309 24.37 -22.03 14.48
CA GLY A 309 25.41 -22.73 13.72
C GLY A 309 25.44 -22.31 12.26
N ALA A 310 24.28 -22.30 11.59
CA ALA A 310 24.18 -21.84 10.20
C ALA A 310 24.61 -20.37 10.02
N PHE A 311 24.28 -19.51 10.99
CA PHE A 311 24.71 -18.11 10.98
C PHE A 311 26.23 -17.97 11.10
N GLN A 312 26.88 -18.78 11.95
CA GLN A 312 28.33 -18.82 12.05
C GLN A 312 29.01 -19.30 10.76
N GLU A 313 28.43 -20.29 10.07
CA GLU A 313 28.94 -20.74 8.77
C GLU A 313 28.86 -19.64 7.71
N VAL A 314 27.75 -18.90 7.66
CA VAL A 314 27.61 -17.75 6.75
C VAL A 314 28.61 -16.65 7.08
N LEU A 315 28.84 -16.33 8.36
CA LEU A 315 29.86 -15.37 8.77
C LEU A 315 31.27 -15.85 8.42
N ALA A 316 31.57 -17.13 8.60
CA ALA A 316 32.84 -17.72 8.22
C ALA A 316 33.06 -17.70 6.71
N ALA A 317 32.02 -18.00 5.92
CA ALA A 317 32.06 -17.90 4.46
C ALA A 317 32.28 -16.44 4.02
N ARG A 318 31.58 -15.48 4.62
CA ARG A 318 31.73 -14.04 4.30
C ARG A 318 33.13 -13.52 4.66
N ARG A 319 33.72 -13.97 5.77
CA ARG A 319 35.13 -13.66 6.11
C ARG A 319 36.13 -14.21 5.10
N ARG A 320 35.81 -15.30 4.41
CA ARG A 320 36.68 -15.87 3.36
C ARG A 320 36.56 -15.15 2.02
N THR A 321 35.40 -14.54 1.73
CA THR A 321 35.14 -13.83 0.47
C THR A 321 35.42 -12.34 0.55
N LEU A 322 35.49 -11.76 1.74
CA LEU A 322 36.02 -10.43 1.94
C LEU A 322 37.49 -10.41 1.48
N PRO A 323 37.88 -9.48 0.58
CA PRO A 323 39.30 -9.31 0.26
C PRO A 323 40.07 -9.07 1.57
N PRO A 324 41.32 -9.55 1.68
CA PRO A 324 42.15 -9.24 2.84
C PRO A 324 42.14 -7.73 3.02
N ALA A 325 41.91 -7.27 4.26
CA ALA A 325 41.93 -5.85 4.57
C ALA A 325 43.18 -5.21 3.93
N PRO A 326 43.07 -3.99 3.37
CA PRO A 326 44.23 -3.30 2.83
C PRO A 326 45.35 -3.31 3.87
N TYR A 327 46.57 -3.53 3.38
CA TYR A 327 47.78 -3.97 4.09
C TYR A 327 47.94 -3.45 5.54
N PRO A 328 48.63 -4.20 6.42
CA PRO A 328 48.85 -3.80 7.82
C PRO A 328 49.55 -2.44 8.01
N GLU A 329 50.21 -1.88 6.99
CA GLU A 329 50.80 -0.54 7.05
C GLU A 329 49.73 0.58 7.08
N ASP A 330 48.59 0.40 6.42
CA ASP A 330 47.49 1.37 6.45
C ASP A 330 46.70 1.32 7.76
N ARG A 331 46.78 0.22 8.52
CA ARG A 331 46.09 0.11 9.81
C ARG A 331 46.74 1.00 10.86
N ALA A 332 48.06 1.10 10.87
CA ALA A 332 48.79 2.03 11.73
C ALA A 332 48.53 3.48 11.29
N HIS A 333 48.46 3.74 9.98
CA HIS A 333 48.17 5.06 9.43
C HIS A 333 46.73 5.52 9.69
N PHE A 334 45.76 4.62 9.61
CA PHE A 334 44.34 4.86 9.89
C PHE A 334 44.09 5.03 11.40
N LEU A 335 44.76 4.22 12.24
CA LEU A 335 44.70 4.38 13.70
C LEU A 335 45.44 5.64 14.16
N ALA A 336 46.50 6.07 13.47
CA ALA A 336 47.17 7.35 13.69
C ALA A 336 46.28 8.53 13.26
N GLN A 337 45.62 8.44 12.10
CA GLN A 337 44.62 9.44 11.66
C GLN A 337 43.43 9.56 12.62
N LEU A 338 42.98 8.46 13.22
CA LEU A 338 41.94 8.47 14.26
C LEU A 338 42.43 8.99 15.62
N ALA A 339 43.73 8.93 15.89
CA ALA A 339 44.33 9.48 17.10
C ALA A 339 44.58 11.00 16.98
N ASP A 340 44.87 11.48 15.77
CA ASP A 340 45.17 12.89 15.49
C ASP A 340 43.91 13.75 15.23
N ASP A 341 42.75 13.16 14.94
CA ASP A 341 41.49 13.90 14.80
C ASP A 341 40.29 13.24 15.53
N PRO A 342 40.14 13.48 16.86
CA PRO A 342 39.02 12.95 17.64
C PRO A 342 37.67 13.60 17.31
N ALA A 343 37.62 14.58 16.39
CA ALA A 343 36.41 15.34 16.04
C ALA A 343 35.89 15.07 14.62
N GLY A 344 36.59 14.24 13.82
CA GLY A 344 36.12 13.84 12.48
C GLY A 344 34.86 12.95 12.54
N PRO A 345 33.96 13.05 11.54
CA PRO A 345 32.69 12.31 11.53
C PRO A 345 32.94 10.82 11.31
N CYS A 346 33.12 10.09 12.40
CA CYS A 346 33.20 8.63 12.40
C CYS A 346 31.86 8.07 11.91
N THR A 347 31.89 7.39 10.76
CA THR A 347 30.77 6.60 10.25
C THR A 347 30.49 5.45 11.22
N CYS A 348 29.25 5.40 11.73
CA CYS A 348 28.78 4.58 12.87
C CYS A 348 28.89 3.04 12.73
N THR A 349 29.43 2.51 11.63
CA THR A 349 29.26 1.10 11.26
C THR A 349 30.04 0.13 12.16
N ASP A 350 31.22 0.49 12.67
CA ASP A 350 32.05 -0.47 13.43
C ASP A 350 31.69 -0.53 14.94
N ARG A 351 31.13 0.55 15.51
CA ARG A 351 30.67 0.57 16.91
C ARG A 351 29.37 -0.19 17.09
N GLU A 352 28.45 -0.09 16.12
CA GLU A 352 27.21 -0.90 16.11
C GLU A 352 27.50 -2.38 15.87
N LEU A 353 28.51 -2.72 15.04
CA LEU A 353 28.93 -4.11 14.82
C LEU A 353 29.47 -4.79 16.09
N ARG A 354 30.15 -4.04 16.97
CA ARG A 354 30.60 -4.57 18.27
C ARG A 354 29.46 -4.75 19.26
N LEU A 355 28.44 -3.88 19.23
CA LEU A 355 27.23 -4.07 20.03
C LEU A 355 26.41 -5.27 19.53
N LEU A 356 26.34 -5.47 18.21
CA LEU A 356 25.73 -6.63 17.53
C LEU A 356 26.33 -7.98 17.94
N ILE A 357 27.63 -8.03 18.24
CA ILE A 357 28.31 -9.27 18.67
C ILE A 357 28.04 -9.59 20.16
N SER A 358 27.58 -8.62 20.96
CA SER A 358 27.51 -8.74 22.42
C SER A 358 26.12 -9.04 23.01
N SER A 359 25.03 -9.00 22.23
CA SER A 359 23.67 -9.22 22.74
C SER A 359 23.06 -10.57 22.32
N PRO A 360 22.93 -11.56 23.22
CA PRO A 360 22.45 -12.90 22.88
C PRO A 360 20.91 -13.02 22.83
N LYS A 361 20.15 -11.92 22.91
CA LYS A 361 18.69 -11.98 23.02
C LYS A 361 18.03 -11.64 21.68
N ARG A 362 17.59 -12.69 20.98
CA ARG A 362 16.64 -12.72 19.84
C ARG A 362 17.21 -12.38 18.45
N PRO A 363 17.91 -13.33 17.80
CA PRO A 363 18.45 -13.16 16.45
C PRO A 363 17.38 -12.93 15.37
N HIS A 364 16.15 -13.43 15.54
CA HIS A 364 15.07 -13.26 14.56
C HIS A 364 14.48 -11.83 14.53
N GLN A 365 14.39 -11.16 15.69
CA GLN A 365 13.96 -9.75 15.72
C GLN A 365 15.06 -8.86 15.13
N PHE A 366 16.32 -9.20 15.39
CA PHE A 366 17.47 -8.46 14.86
C PHE A 366 17.68 -8.63 13.34
N LEU A 367 17.45 -9.82 12.77
CA LEU A 367 17.50 -10.01 11.31
C LEU A 367 16.39 -9.24 10.59
N VAL A 368 15.20 -9.17 11.20
CA VAL A 368 14.10 -8.35 10.70
C VAL A 368 14.43 -6.86 10.83
N GLU A 369 15.00 -6.42 11.95
CA GLU A 369 15.43 -5.01 12.15
C GLU A 369 16.64 -4.64 11.28
N ALA A 370 17.59 -5.55 11.03
CA ALA A 370 18.75 -5.34 10.17
C ALA A 370 18.37 -5.31 8.68
N CYS A 371 17.46 -6.19 8.24
CA CYS A 371 16.85 -6.07 6.90
C CYS A 371 16.05 -4.76 6.80
N ARG A 372 15.36 -4.34 7.86
CA ARG A 372 14.61 -3.07 7.89
C ARG A 372 15.55 -1.85 7.87
N GLN A 373 16.69 -1.92 8.55
CA GLN A 373 17.73 -0.89 8.55
C GLN A 373 18.50 -0.86 7.24
N GLU A 374 18.84 -1.98 6.59
CA GLU A 374 19.47 -1.92 5.25
C GLU A 374 18.50 -1.40 4.17
N VAL A 375 17.20 -1.73 4.28
CA VAL A 375 16.16 -1.19 3.38
C VAL A 375 15.86 0.29 3.67
N GLY A 376 16.03 0.75 4.93
CA GLY A 376 15.88 2.16 5.32
C GLY A 376 17.12 3.03 5.11
N ALA A 377 18.31 2.53 5.41
CA ALA A 377 19.59 3.23 5.31
C ALA A 377 20.13 3.31 3.87
N GLY A 378 19.61 2.47 2.96
CA GLY A 378 19.79 2.66 1.51
C GLY A 378 19.24 3.99 0.97
N PHE A 379 18.59 4.81 1.81
CA PHE A 379 18.11 6.15 1.48
C PHE A 379 19.08 7.28 1.87
N GLU A 380 20.04 7.05 2.78
CA GLU A 380 20.99 8.10 3.21
C GLU A 380 22.37 8.00 2.55
N LEU A 381 22.76 6.84 2.01
CA LEU A 381 24.10 6.65 1.44
C LEU A 381 24.29 7.19 0.00
N SER A 382 23.28 7.82 -0.61
CA SER A 382 23.39 8.39 -1.97
C SER A 382 23.68 9.89 -2.03
N ARG A 383 24.03 10.54 -0.91
CA ARG A 383 24.33 11.99 -0.88
C ARG A 383 25.81 12.38 -0.88
N GLY A 384 26.75 11.46 -1.01
CA GLY A 384 28.15 11.86 -1.06
C GLY A 384 29.11 10.75 -1.45
N LEU A 385 29.26 10.51 -2.74
CA LEU A 385 30.49 9.93 -3.31
C LEU A 385 30.62 10.43 -4.76
N PRO A 386 31.68 11.19 -5.11
CA PRO A 386 31.94 11.56 -6.48
C PRO A 386 32.53 10.37 -7.25
N ARG A 387 31.85 10.08 -8.36
CA ARG A 387 32.16 9.24 -9.55
C ARG A 387 33.11 8.04 -9.39
#